data_AF-A0A9D1VGT5-F1
#
_entry.id   AF-A0A9D1VGT5-F1
#
_cell.length_a   1.000
_cell.length_b   1.000
_cell.length_c   1.000
_cell.angle_alpha   90.00
_cell.angle_beta   90.00
_cell.angle_gamma   90.00
#
_symmetry.space_group_name_H-M   'P 1'
#
loop_
_entity.id
_entity.type
_entity.pdbx_description
1 polymer ?
#
loop_
_entity_poly.entity_id
_entity_poly.type
_entity_poly.pdbx_seq_one_letter_code
_entity_poly.pdbx_strand_id
1 'polypeptide(L)' 'MLGDRPKSYQFEMYKGKQYTHSNLHENQKVSNRINNFLWGK' A
#
# COMPACT_ATOMS: atom_id res chain seq x y z
N MET A 1 7.35 -23.82 -13.12
CA MET A 1 7.19 -23.08 -11.84
C MET A 1 6.45 -21.78 -12.11
N LEU A 2 5.12 -21.82 -12.08
CA LEU A 2 4.26 -20.63 -12.08
C LEU A 2 3.49 -20.66 -10.75
N GLY A 3 4.25 -20.62 -9.65
CA GLY A 3 3.69 -20.60 -8.30
C GLY A 3 2.86 -19.33 -8.12
N ASP A 4 1.63 -19.52 -7.67
CA ASP A 4 0.66 -18.55 -7.16
C ASP A 4 0.85 -17.10 -7.61
N ARG A 5 0.16 -16.74 -8.69
CA ARG A 5 -0.05 -15.32 -9.03
C ARG A 5 -0.74 -14.65 -7.83
N PRO A 6 -0.37 -13.41 -7.46
CA PRO A 6 -1.01 -12.71 -6.36
C PRO A 6 -2.52 -12.70 -6.58
N LYS A 7 -3.29 -13.13 -5.56
CA LYS A 7 -4.76 -13.24 -5.64
C LYS A 7 -5.44 -11.94 -6.06
N SER A 8 -4.82 -10.81 -5.79
CA SER A 8 -5.30 -9.49 -6.19
C SER A 8 -4.15 -8.50 -6.34
N TYR A 9 -4.38 -7.47 -7.14
CA TYR A 9 -3.48 -6.33 -7.33
C TYR A 9 -4.29 -5.04 -7.24
N GLN A 10 -3.73 -4.03 -6.56
CA GLN A 10 -4.33 -2.72 -6.48
C GLN A 10 -3.25 -1.64 -6.59
N PHE A 11 -3.55 -0.56 -7.31
CA PHE A 11 -2.69 0.62 -7.43
C PHE A 11 -3.40 1.83 -6.84
N GLU A 12 -2.66 2.65 -6.10
CA GLU A 12 -3.14 3.92 -5.57
C GLU A 12 -2.05 4.98 -5.65
N MET A 13 -2.44 6.19 -6.07
CA MET A 13 -1.54 7.33 -6.17
C MET A 13 -1.80 8.31 -5.03
N TYR A 14 -0.77 8.54 -4.22
CA TYR A 14 -0.78 9.57 -3.18
C TYR A 14 -0.19 10.86 -3.73
N LYS A 15 -0.90 11.98 -3.55
CA LYS A 15 -0.49 13.30 -4.05
C LYS A 15 -0.46 14.32 -2.92
N GLY A 16 0.57 15.17 -2.91
CA GLY A 16 0.73 16.25 -1.92
C GLY A 16 2.10 16.24 -1.25
N LYS A 17 2.47 17.37 -0.62
CA LYS A 17 3.79 17.56 -0.01
C LYS A 17 4.10 16.56 1.12
N GLN A 18 3.07 16.03 1.79
CA GLN A 18 3.24 15.02 2.83
C GLN A 18 3.56 13.60 2.30
N TYR A 19 3.49 13.36 0.99
CA TYR A 19 3.72 12.05 0.38
C TYR A 19 5.01 12.03 -0.44
N THR A 20 6.12 12.42 0.20
CA THR A 20 7.47 12.22 -0.33
C THR A 20 7.84 10.73 -0.28
N HIS A 21 8.93 10.35 -0.95
CA HIS A 21 9.41 8.97 -0.95
C HIS A 21 9.58 8.40 0.47
N SER A 22 10.26 9.13 1.36
CA SER A 22 10.43 8.74 2.76
C SER A 22 9.12 8.75 3.53
N ASN A 23 8.32 9.81 3.37
CA ASN A 23 7.10 9.97 4.15
C ASN A 23 6.02 8.96 3.76
N LEU A 24 6.05 8.35 2.58
CA LEU A 24 5.10 7.30 2.20
C LEU A 24 5.15 6.10 3.16
N HIS A 25 6.34 5.71 3.62
CA HIS A 25 6.52 4.57 4.52
C HIS A 25 6.18 4.90 5.98
N GLU A 26 6.19 6.18 6.35
CA GLU A 26 5.87 6.66 7.71
C GLU A 26 4.44 7.22 7.81
N ASN A 27 3.69 7.26 6.70
CA ASN A 27 2.36 7.83 6.68
C ASN A 27 1.32 6.84 7.22
N GLN A 28 0.63 7.22 8.30
CA GLN A 28 -0.41 6.38 8.92
C GLN A 28 -1.51 5.96 7.93
N LYS A 29 -1.90 6.83 6.98
CA LYS A 29 -2.91 6.51 5.98
C LYS A 29 -2.44 5.39 5.03
N VAL A 30 -1.17 5.43 4.64
CA VAL A 30 -0.55 4.42 3.78
C VAL A 30 -0.42 3.10 4.56
N SER A 31 0.04 3.15 5.80
CA SER A 31 0.12 1.96 6.67
C SER A 31 -1.24 1.30 6.87
N ASN A 32 -2.27 2.08 7.21
CA ASN A 32 -3.63 1.56 7.34
C ASN A 32 -4.10 0.92 6.03
N ARG A 33 -3.96 1.59 4.88
CA ARG A 33 -4.32 1.03 3.56
C ARG A 33 -3.68 -0.33 3.32
N ILE A 34 -2.38 -0.46 3.58
CA ILE A 34 -1.65 -1.72 3.43
C ILE A 34 -2.21 -2.77 4.39
N ASN A 35 -2.48 -2.39 5.64
CA ASN A 35 -3.03 -3.30 6.63
C ASN A 35 -4.42 -3.84 6.21
N ASN A 36 -5.28 -2.95 5.72
CA ASN A 36 -6.59 -3.30 5.19
C ASN A 36 -6.48 -4.24 3.98
N PHE A 37 -5.54 -3.98 3.06
CA PHE A 37 -5.35 -4.81 1.86
C PHE A 37 -4.83 -6.21 2.19
N LEU A 38 -3.85 -6.32 3.10
CA LEU A 38 -3.21 -7.58 3.44
C LEU A 38 -4.02 -8.44 4.42
N TRP A 39 -4.68 -7.79 5.39
CA TRP A 39 -5.29 -8.49 6.53
C TRP A 39 -6.79 -8.20 6.73
N GLY A 40 -7.39 -7.29 5.95
CA GLY A 40 -8.80 -6.92 6.10
C GLY A 40 -9.16 -6.25 7.43
N LYS A 41 -8.17 -5.67 8.13
CA LYS A 41 -8.32 -4.92 9.38
C LYS A 41 -8.50 -3.44 9.14
#